data_AF-A0A8H3EMA3-F1
#
_entry.id   AF-A0A8H3EMA3-F1
#
_cell.length_a   1.000
_cell.length_b   1.000
_cell.length_c   1.000
_cell.angle_alpha   90.00
_cell.angle_beta   90.00
_cell.angle_gamma   90.00
#
_symmetry.space_group_name_H-M   'P 1'
#
loop_
_entity.id
_entity.type
_entity.pdbx_description
1 polymer ?
#
loop_
_entity_poly.entity_id
_entity_poly.type
_entity_poly.pdbx_seq_one_letter_code
_entity_poly.pdbx_strand_id
1 'polypeptide(L)'
;MFSSFSSFSNPLRFLARSSHQAIDLKSVDIHDVETQHDKRARTLKHLLKLNHANHSILLHNLEFHNHCPHILGSAFLFGSDSEHLNDIYDHESEELEKWKDSPGEISTYDWRDYLGRPEYQRAFVDFFEDELVLNGYDWRKVLDKYLFEGKEPLVNGLIAGLAHPLIHLGYAYELSSREVAMEALGLAATCYSYLHKYLDDDSYTRPSTYSTSSPLNILQRVRDDKRFDGVYDHLGNDLEPLLDKHEDAVLEHWNAWHIADPRKQFEESHQAAAALLVATHKPGIKHDFFLVHLLTSSHAVRIILPLIPAKFHVALVRQWWLLTLAYYIAQLRPNVDLDIIEKCELEGLDWAWVEKLAIGSRYSQDAHYVKALRALKEAGRTWGDDNEFYLKAAVQFGKGFDGWGGFE
;
A
#
# COMPACT_ATOMS: atom_id res chain seq x y z
N MET A 1 20.22 45.37 -60.43
CA MET A 1 18.88 44.86 -60.75
C MET A 1 18.25 44.35 -59.47
N PHE A 2 17.05 44.85 -59.16
CA PHE A 2 16.11 44.40 -58.13
C PHE A 2 15.89 42.87 -58.24
N SER A 3 15.61 42.08 -57.19
CA SER A 3 14.44 42.18 -56.32
C SER A 3 14.54 41.35 -55.02
N SER A 4 13.67 41.73 -54.09
CA SER A 4 13.48 41.33 -52.68
C SER A 4 12.54 40.12 -52.47
N PHE A 5 12.44 39.69 -51.20
CA PHE A 5 11.41 38.89 -50.50
C PHE A 5 11.68 37.37 -50.40
N SER A 6 11.50 36.67 -49.27
CA SER A 6 11.00 37.01 -47.92
C SER A 6 11.22 35.83 -46.95
N SER A 7 11.32 36.18 -45.67
CA SER A 7 11.22 35.36 -44.45
C SER A 7 10.33 34.11 -44.51
N PHE A 8 10.84 33.00 -43.98
CA PHE A 8 10.06 32.10 -43.12
C PHE A 8 10.92 31.61 -41.94
N SER A 9 10.75 32.28 -40.81
CA SER A 9 11.00 31.71 -39.48
C SER A 9 10.04 30.54 -39.25
N ASN A 10 10.56 29.33 -39.10
CA ASN A 10 9.73 28.18 -38.74
C ASN A 10 9.58 28.15 -37.20
N PRO A 11 8.35 28.04 -36.68
CA PRO A 11 8.06 28.31 -35.28
C PRO A 11 8.39 27.11 -34.40
N LEU A 12 8.89 27.44 -33.20
CA LEU A 12 8.66 26.74 -31.93
C LEU A 12 8.06 25.33 -32.06
N ARG A 13 8.93 24.30 -32.07
CA ARG A 13 8.57 23.02 -31.48
C ARG A 13 8.38 23.27 -29.97
N PHE A 14 7.15 23.57 -29.58
CA PHE A 14 6.70 23.31 -28.23
C PHE A 14 6.91 21.81 -28.01
N LEU A 15 8.00 21.46 -27.34
CA LEU A 15 8.06 20.21 -26.59
C LEU A 15 6.92 20.29 -25.59
N ALA A 16 5.80 19.64 -25.90
CA ALA A 16 4.84 19.27 -24.89
C ALA A 16 5.61 18.34 -23.94
N ARG A 17 6.24 18.92 -22.91
CA ARG A 17 6.47 18.20 -21.66
C ARG A 17 5.07 17.75 -21.26
N SER A 18 4.78 16.46 -21.36
CA SER A 18 3.65 15.91 -20.61
C SER A 18 3.91 16.29 -19.16
N SER A 19 3.22 17.31 -18.67
CA SER A 19 3.26 17.65 -17.26
C SER A 19 2.54 16.51 -16.56
N HIS A 20 3.27 15.47 -16.18
CA HIS A 20 2.73 14.45 -15.30
C HIS A 20 2.21 15.16 -14.05
N GLN A 21 0.97 14.87 -13.69
CA GLN A 21 0.34 15.46 -12.51
C GLN A 21 1.08 14.93 -11.28
N ALA A 22 1.94 15.76 -10.69
CA ALA A 22 2.63 15.41 -9.46
C ALA A 22 1.69 15.61 -8.27
N ILE A 23 1.68 14.65 -7.36
CA ILE A 23 1.15 14.84 -6.01
C ILE A 23 2.31 15.37 -5.16
N ASP A 24 2.40 16.69 -5.00
CA ASP A 24 3.47 17.33 -4.25
C ASP A 24 3.25 17.14 -2.74
N LEU A 25 4.16 16.42 -2.08
CA LEU A 25 4.12 16.08 -0.67
C LEU A 25 5.52 16.22 -0.08
N LYS A 26 5.61 16.67 1.16
CA LYS A 26 6.85 16.54 1.92
C LYS A 26 7.12 15.06 2.18
N SER A 27 8.38 14.65 1.99
CA SER A 27 8.81 13.31 2.38
C SER A 27 8.51 13.03 3.87
N VAL A 28 8.26 11.76 4.19
CA VAL A 28 8.21 11.31 5.59
C VAL A 28 9.60 11.39 6.20
N ASP A 29 9.69 11.31 7.53
CA ASP A 29 11.00 11.18 8.16
C ASP A 29 11.59 9.81 7.77
N ILE A 30 12.77 9.82 7.15
CA ILE A 30 13.46 8.58 6.77
C ILE A 30 14.35 8.15 7.94
N HIS A 31 14.08 6.97 8.46
CA HIS A 31 14.78 6.39 9.60
C HIS A 31 15.87 5.46 9.08
N ASP A 32 17.07 6.00 8.84
CA ASP A 32 18.21 5.19 8.41
C ASP A 32 18.70 4.25 9.52
N VAL A 33 18.07 3.06 9.61
CA VAL A 33 18.42 2.04 10.60
C VAL A 33 19.79 1.42 10.33
N GLU A 34 20.35 1.58 9.13
CA GLU A 34 21.66 1.03 8.78
C GLU A 34 22.80 1.81 9.46
N THR A 35 22.66 3.13 9.57
CA THR A 35 23.70 4.02 10.10
C THR A 35 23.44 4.52 11.53
N GLN A 36 22.20 4.46 12.03
CA GLN A 36 21.88 4.89 13.38
C GLN A 36 22.59 4.06 14.47
N HIS A 37 23.11 4.78 15.48
CA HIS A 37 23.94 4.20 16.54
C HIS A 37 23.21 4.03 17.89
N ASP A 38 21.93 4.35 17.99
CA ASP A 38 21.20 4.04 19.22
C ASP A 38 20.89 2.53 19.32
N LYS A 39 20.66 2.06 20.55
CA LYS A 39 20.46 0.63 20.83
C LYS A 39 19.23 0.09 20.08
N ARG A 40 18.16 0.89 19.98
CA ARG A 40 16.89 0.47 19.40
C ARG A 40 17.00 0.32 17.88
N ALA A 41 17.60 1.29 17.19
CA ALA A 41 17.82 1.20 15.75
C ALA A 41 18.71 0.02 15.37
N ARG A 42 19.77 -0.26 16.14
CA ARG A 42 20.59 -1.47 15.95
C ARG A 42 19.81 -2.75 16.16
N THR A 43 18.93 -2.81 17.17
CA THR A 43 18.05 -3.97 17.38
C THR A 43 17.17 -4.18 16.16
N LEU A 44 16.44 -3.15 15.71
CA LEU A 44 15.60 -3.23 14.52
C LEU A 44 16.39 -3.72 13.29
N LYS A 45 17.54 -3.11 13.01
CA LYS A 45 18.45 -3.52 11.92
C LYS A 45 18.79 -5.01 11.98
N HIS A 46 19.20 -5.51 13.14
CA HIS A 46 19.56 -6.92 13.28
C HIS A 46 18.36 -7.86 13.09
N LEU A 47 17.19 -7.49 13.61
CA LEU A 47 15.98 -8.31 13.48
C LEU A 47 15.48 -8.36 12.04
N LEU A 48 15.51 -7.24 11.30
CA LEU A 48 15.18 -7.23 9.87
C LEU A 48 16.14 -8.12 9.06
N LYS A 49 17.45 -8.06 9.34
CA LYS A 49 18.44 -8.93 8.69
C LYS A 49 18.25 -10.40 9.06
N LEU A 50 17.89 -10.68 10.30
CA LEU A 50 17.64 -12.04 10.77
C LEU A 50 16.38 -12.62 10.13
N ASN A 51 15.32 -11.81 9.99
CA ASN A 51 14.12 -12.18 9.23
C ASN A 51 14.48 -12.51 7.77
N HIS A 52 15.14 -11.59 7.09
CA HIS A 52 15.56 -11.74 5.70
C HIS A 52 16.37 -13.02 5.46
N ALA A 53 17.32 -13.31 6.34
CA ALA A 53 18.20 -14.46 6.20
C ALA A 53 17.49 -15.80 6.46
N ASN A 54 16.51 -15.82 7.37
CA ASN A 54 15.95 -17.07 7.88
C ASN A 54 14.58 -17.44 7.30
N HIS A 55 13.75 -16.45 6.96
CA HIS A 55 12.34 -16.66 6.69
C HIS A 55 11.92 -16.26 5.28
N SER A 56 11.03 -17.06 4.71
CA SER A 56 10.40 -16.81 3.41
C SER A 56 9.55 -15.53 3.45
N ILE A 57 9.38 -14.88 2.29
CA ILE A 57 8.49 -13.71 2.13
C ILE A 57 7.02 -14.12 1.96
N LEU A 58 6.77 -15.35 1.49
CA LEU A 58 5.46 -15.99 1.41
C LEU A 58 5.44 -17.27 2.26
N LEU A 59 4.32 -17.52 2.95
CA LEU A 59 4.13 -18.61 3.91
C LEU A 59 2.76 -19.30 3.74
N HIS A 60 2.57 -20.44 4.42
CA HIS A 60 1.36 -21.27 4.39
C HIS A 60 0.90 -21.56 2.96
N ASN A 61 1.63 -22.44 2.29
CA ASN A 61 1.40 -22.79 0.88
C ASN A 61 1.48 -21.59 -0.09
N LEU A 62 2.26 -20.58 0.27
CA LEU A 62 2.53 -19.37 -0.53
C LEU A 62 1.31 -18.42 -0.65
N GLU A 63 0.33 -18.56 0.24
CA GLU A 63 -0.89 -17.75 0.21
C GLU A 63 -0.79 -16.49 1.09
N PHE A 64 0.03 -16.55 2.14
CA PHE A 64 0.18 -15.49 3.14
C PHE A 64 1.55 -14.83 3.04
N HIS A 65 1.68 -13.65 3.64
CA HIS A 65 2.87 -12.80 3.53
C HIS A 65 3.57 -12.69 4.87
N ASN A 66 4.90 -12.60 4.86
CA ASN A 66 5.67 -12.32 6.06
C ASN A 66 5.47 -10.85 6.50
N HIS A 67 4.84 -10.65 7.66
CA HIS A 67 4.54 -9.33 8.22
C HIS A 67 5.59 -8.79 9.19
N CYS A 68 6.64 -9.57 9.49
CA CYS A 68 7.64 -9.22 10.50
C CYS A 68 8.26 -7.82 10.27
N PRO A 69 8.64 -7.42 9.04
CA PRO A 69 9.13 -6.05 8.79
C PRO A 69 8.09 -4.96 9.08
N HIS A 70 6.80 -5.25 8.88
CA HIS A 70 5.72 -4.29 9.06
C HIS A 70 5.47 -4.00 10.53
N ILE A 71 5.41 -5.05 11.36
CA ILE A 71 5.18 -4.90 12.80
C ILE A 71 6.41 -4.34 13.51
N LEU A 72 7.62 -4.83 13.20
CA LEU A 72 8.86 -4.29 13.76
C LEU A 72 9.03 -2.81 13.42
N GLY A 73 8.79 -2.45 12.15
CA GLY A 73 8.81 -1.06 11.68
C GLY A 73 7.78 -0.20 12.41
N SER A 74 6.54 -0.67 12.51
CA SER A 74 5.47 0.08 13.18
C SER A 74 5.75 0.30 14.67
N ALA A 75 6.14 -0.77 15.37
CA ALA A 75 6.44 -0.75 16.79
C ALA A 75 7.64 0.15 17.10
N PHE A 76 8.69 0.11 16.27
CA PHE A 76 9.83 1.02 16.36
C PHE A 76 9.43 2.50 16.23
N LEU A 77 8.57 2.81 15.25
CA LEU A 77 8.11 4.17 14.98
C LEU A 77 7.13 4.68 16.03
N PHE A 78 6.43 3.77 16.72
CA PHE A 78 5.69 4.08 17.95
C PHE A 78 6.55 4.20 19.21
N GLY A 79 7.85 3.90 19.12
CA GLY A 79 8.79 4.13 20.20
C GLY A 79 9.08 2.91 21.07
N SER A 80 8.71 1.70 20.66
CA SER A 80 9.05 0.45 21.35
C SER A 80 10.53 0.37 21.67
N ASP A 81 10.91 -0.12 22.85
CA ASP A 81 12.32 -0.30 23.16
C ASP A 81 12.92 -1.57 22.53
N SER A 82 14.21 -1.81 22.75
CA SER A 82 14.88 -3.00 22.23
C SER A 82 14.28 -4.31 22.76
N GLU A 83 13.78 -4.35 23.98
CA GLU A 83 13.25 -5.60 24.57
C GLU A 83 11.94 -5.96 23.88
N HIS A 84 11.01 -5.00 23.78
CA HIS A 84 9.76 -5.20 23.08
C HIS A 84 9.94 -5.57 21.60
N LEU A 85 10.95 -5.01 20.91
CA LEU A 85 11.25 -5.40 19.53
C LEU A 85 11.73 -6.86 19.42
N ASN A 86 12.50 -7.37 20.39
CA ASN A 86 12.86 -8.80 20.41
C ASN A 86 11.64 -9.66 20.70
N ASP A 87 10.78 -9.27 21.64
CA ASP A 87 9.54 -10.00 21.95
C ASP A 87 8.61 -10.10 20.74
N ILE A 88 8.50 -9.03 19.94
CA ILE A 88 7.76 -9.05 18.67
C ILE A 88 8.39 -10.05 17.70
N TYR A 89 9.71 -9.99 17.51
CA TYR A 89 10.37 -10.89 16.57
C TYR A 89 10.25 -12.36 16.99
N ASP A 90 10.45 -12.65 18.27
CA ASP A 90 10.34 -14.00 18.81
C ASP A 90 8.93 -14.54 18.57
N HIS A 91 7.89 -13.74 18.85
CA HIS A 91 6.50 -14.11 18.56
C HIS A 91 6.22 -14.34 17.08
N GLU A 92 6.58 -13.39 16.20
CA GLU A 92 6.36 -13.52 14.75
C GLU A 92 7.07 -14.77 14.21
N SER A 93 8.30 -15.03 14.68
CA SER A 93 9.10 -16.16 14.21
C SER A 93 8.50 -17.54 14.51
N GLU A 94 7.52 -17.64 15.41
CA GLU A 94 6.82 -18.90 15.70
C GLU A 94 5.96 -19.37 14.52
N GLU A 95 5.40 -18.43 13.74
CA GLU A 95 4.52 -18.72 12.59
C GLU A 95 5.25 -18.64 11.23
N LEU A 96 6.45 -18.06 11.19
CA LEU A 96 7.19 -17.88 9.93
C LEU A 96 7.82 -19.19 9.42
N GLU A 97 7.77 -19.37 8.11
CA GLU A 97 8.41 -20.50 7.43
C GLU A 97 9.84 -20.16 7.01
N LYS A 98 10.76 -21.12 7.15
CA LYS A 98 12.12 -20.97 6.61
C LYS A 98 12.12 -20.92 5.09
N TRP A 99 13.19 -20.37 4.52
CA TRP A 99 13.44 -20.48 3.08
C TRP A 99 13.41 -21.92 2.60
N LYS A 100 12.74 -22.14 1.46
CA LYS A 100 12.76 -23.38 0.70
C LYS A 100 13.46 -23.15 -0.63
N ASP A 101 14.16 -24.16 -1.12
CA ASP A 101 14.84 -24.09 -2.42
C ASP A 101 13.83 -23.82 -3.53
N SER A 102 14.21 -22.95 -4.46
CA SER A 102 13.39 -22.62 -5.63
C SER A 102 13.43 -23.75 -6.67
N PRO A 103 12.39 -23.94 -7.49
CA PRO A 103 12.42 -24.91 -8.60
C PRO A 103 13.53 -24.67 -9.63
N GLY A 104 14.06 -23.45 -9.72
CA GLY A 104 15.17 -23.10 -10.59
C GLY A 104 15.69 -21.68 -10.31
N GLU A 105 16.80 -21.33 -10.95
CA GLU A 105 17.41 -20.00 -10.86
C GLU A 105 16.75 -19.01 -11.82
N ILE A 106 16.88 -17.72 -11.51
CA ILE A 106 16.38 -16.61 -12.33
C ILE A 106 17.57 -15.73 -12.76
N SER A 107 17.54 -15.25 -14.01
CA SER A 107 18.60 -14.38 -14.55
C SER A 107 18.05 -13.07 -15.12
N THR A 108 18.95 -12.16 -15.48
CA THR A 108 18.59 -10.89 -16.12
C THR A 108 17.89 -11.05 -17.47
N TYR A 109 17.99 -12.22 -18.10
CA TYR A 109 17.47 -12.46 -19.45
C TYR A 109 16.02 -13.00 -19.45
N ASP A 110 15.60 -13.65 -18.36
CA ASP A 110 14.37 -14.45 -18.30
C ASP A 110 13.53 -14.18 -17.05
N TRP A 111 13.95 -13.31 -16.12
CA TRP A 111 13.20 -13.04 -14.87
C TRP A 111 11.72 -12.70 -15.08
N ARG A 112 11.36 -12.07 -16.21
CA ARG A 112 9.95 -11.75 -16.52
C ARG A 112 9.09 -12.98 -16.81
N ASP A 113 9.68 -14.07 -17.29
CA ASP A 113 8.97 -15.33 -17.60
C ASP A 113 8.49 -16.07 -16.33
N TYR A 114 9.04 -15.67 -15.18
CA TYR A 114 8.72 -16.21 -13.86
C TYR A 114 7.79 -15.32 -13.04
N LEU A 115 7.36 -14.15 -13.55
CA LEU A 115 6.44 -13.28 -12.83
C LEU A 115 5.11 -13.98 -12.53
N GLY A 116 4.59 -13.75 -11.33
CA GLY A 116 3.35 -14.37 -10.85
C GLY A 116 3.51 -15.85 -10.46
N ARG A 117 4.75 -16.35 -10.34
CA ARG A 117 5.05 -17.72 -9.88
C ARG A 117 5.57 -17.70 -8.45
N PRO A 118 4.70 -17.85 -7.43
CA PRO A 118 5.09 -17.70 -6.04
C PRO A 118 6.09 -18.77 -5.57
N GLU A 119 6.15 -19.93 -6.24
CA GLU A 119 7.15 -20.97 -5.97
C GLU A 119 8.60 -20.53 -6.27
N TYR A 120 8.76 -19.43 -7.00
CA TYR A 120 10.07 -18.80 -7.28
C TYR A 120 10.45 -17.70 -6.29
N GLN A 121 9.74 -17.52 -5.17
CA GLN A 121 10.03 -16.46 -4.19
C GLN A 121 11.51 -16.40 -3.76
N ARG A 122 12.13 -17.57 -3.54
CA ARG A 122 13.53 -17.65 -3.14
C ARG A 122 14.46 -17.19 -4.27
N ALA A 123 14.24 -17.68 -5.49
CA ALA A 123 15.04 -17.29 -6.65
C ALA A 123 14.89 -15.81 -7.01
N PHE A 124 13.71 -15.21 -6.84
CA PHE A 124 13.54 -13.77 -7.05
C PHE A 124 14.32 -12.95 -6.02
N VAL A 125 14.26 -13.31 -4.74
CA VAL A 125 15.05 -12.61 -3.70
C VAL A 125 16.55 -12.76 -3.97
N ASP A 126 17.03 -13.98 -4.23
CA ASP A 126 18.44 -14.23 -4.58
C ASP A 126 18.86 -13.40 -5.81
N PHE A 127 18.03 -13.36 -6.86
CA PHE A 127 18.28 -12.56 -8.06
C PHE A 127 18.39 -11.05 -7.75
N PHE A 128 17.50 -10.50 -6.93
CA PHE A 128 17.58 -9.08 -6.58
C PHE A 128 18.75 -8.78 -5.64
N GLU A 129 19.15 -9.72 -4.77
CA GLU A 129 20.38 -9.60 -3.97
C GLU A 129 21.64 -9.60 -4.85
N ASP A 130 21.71 -10.43 -5.88
CA ASP A 130 22.80 -10.41 -6.86
C ASP A 130 22.84 -9.06 -7.61
N GLU A 131 21.69 -8.56 -8.03
CA GLU A 131 21.58 -7.23 -8.65
C GLU A 131 21.98 -6.11 -7.69
N LEU A 132 21.69 -6.25 -6.39
CA LEU A 132 22.14 -5.32 -5.37
C LEU A 132 23.67 -5.26 -5.29
N VAL A 133 24.35 -6.42 -5.34
CA VAL A 133 25.82 -6.49 -5.39
C VAL A 133 26.35 -5.81 -6.66
N LEU A 134 25.77 -6.11 -7.82
CA LEU A 134 26.18 -5.55 -9.11
C LEU A 134 25.99 -4.03 -9.18
N ASN A 135 25.03 -3.48 -8.42
CA ASN A 135 24.78 -2.04 -8.32
C ASN A 135 25.53 -1.38 -7.14
N GLY A 136 26.51 -2.07 -6.54
CA GLY A 136 27.36 -1.52 -5.48
C GLY A 136 26.63 -1.29 -4.16
N TYR A 137 25.64 -2.13 -3.85
CA TYR A 137 24.76 -2.06 -2.68
C TYR A 137 23.83 -0.84 -2.63
N ASP A 138 23.66 -0.14 -3.75
CA ASP A 138 22.68 0.93 -3.91
C ASP A 138 21.31 0.34 -4.30
N TRP A 139 20.53 -0.05 -3.28
CA TRP A 139 19.22 -0.68 -3.47
C TRP A 139 18.23 0.21 -4.23
N ARG A 140 18.41 1.54 -4.20
CA ARG A 140 17.55 2.47 -4.96
C ARG A 140 17.77 2.32 -6.46
N LYS A 141 19.00 2.06 -6.92
CA LYS A 141 19.26 1.74 -8.33
C LYS A 141 18.61 0.44 -8.77
N VAL A 142 18.59 -0.56 -7.90
CA VAL A 142 17.89 -1.83 -8.17
C VAL A 142 16.39 -1.59 -8.32
N LEU A 143 15.79 -0.83 -7.39
CA LEU A 143 14.40 -0.41 -7.51
C LEU A 143 14.17 0.38 -8.81
N ASP A 144 15.01 1.36 -9.13
CA ASP A 144 14.84 2.16 -10.35
C ASP A 144 14.79 1.27 -11.60
N LYS A 145 15.73 0.32 -11.70
CA LYS A 145 15.84 -0.61 -12.82
C LYS A 145 14.64 -1.58 -12.92
N TYR A 146 14.24 -2.21 -11.82
CA TYR A 146 13.25 -3.30 -11.87
C TYR A 146 11.81 -2.86 -11.62
N LEU A 147 11.63 -1.76 -10.88
CA LEU A 147 10.30 -1.27 -10.51
C LEU A 147 9.73 -0.29 -11.53
N PHE A 148 10.56 0.57 -12.13
CA PHE A 148 10.12 1.76 -12.88
C PHE A 148 10.42 1.75 -14.39
N GLU A 149 11.21 0.78 -14.87
CA GLU A 149 11.57 0.66 -16.29
C GLU A 149 10.78 -0.44 -17.00
N GLY A 150 10.82 -0.43 -18.33
CA GLY A 150 10.10 -1.37 -19.19
C GLY A 150 8.74 -0.88 -19.66
N LYS A 151 8.11 -1.69 -20.52
CA LYS A 151 6.77 -1.41 -21.07
C LYS A 151 5.66 -1.66 -20.05
N GLU A 152 5.85 -2.65 -19.19
CA GLU A 152 4.94 -3.09 -18.14
C GLU A 152 5.74 -3.08 -16.82
N PRO A 153 5.99 -1.88 -16.27
CA PRO A 153 6.84 -1.71 -15.09
C PRO A 153 6.18 -2.34 -13.86
N LEU A 154 6.96 -2.99 -12.99
CA LEU A 154 6.40 -3.68 -11.80
C LEU A 154 5.61 -2.76 -10.86
N VAL A 155 5.88 -1.45 -10.88
CA VAL A 155 5.13 -0.45 -10.11
C VAL A 155 3.62 -0.45 -10.45
N ASN A 156 3.23 -0.95 -11.61
CA ASN A 156 1.84 -1.06 -12.04
C ASN A 156 1.10 -2.29 -11.46
N GLY A 157 1.82 -3.21 -10.81
CA GLY A 157 1.28 -4.42 -10.18
C GLY A 157 1.31 -4.44 -8.65
N LEU A 158 1.68 -3.33 -7.99
CA LEU A 158 1.98 -3.33 -6.55
C LEU A 158 0.78 -3.58 -5.63
N ILE A 159 -0.44 -3.48 -6.15
CA ILE A 159 -1.68 -3.75 -5.40
C ILE A 159 -2.06 -5.23 -5.31
N ALA A 160 -1.39 -6.10 -6.07
CA ALA A 160 -1.64 -7.53 -6.00
C ALA A 160 -1.28 -8.09 -4.61
N GLY A 161 -1.82 -9.26 -4.27
CA GLY A 161 -1.63 -9.86 -2.95
C GLY A 161 -2.05 -8.92 -1.81
N LEU A 162 -3.24 -8.31 -1.88
CA LEU A 162 -3.73 -7.33 -0.89
C LEU A 162 -2.78 -6.13 -0.67
N ALA A 163 -2.08 -5.70 -1.72
CA ALA A 163 -1.07 -4.64 -1.69
C ALA A 163 0.10 -4.87 -0.72
N HIS A 164 0.39 -6.12 -0.36
CA HIS A 164 1.59 -6.42 0.43
C HIS A 164 2.90 -5.95 -0.23
N PRO A 165 3.11 -6.09 -1.55
CA PRO A 165 4.31 -5.52 -2.21
C PRO A 165 4.43 -4.01 -1.98
N LEU A 166 3.31 -3.27 -2.11
CA LEU A 166 3.25 -1.83 -1.87
C LEU A 166 3.54 -1.47 -0.41
N ILE A 167 2.92 -2.16 0.54
CA ILE A 167 3.12 -1.92 1.99
C ILE A 167 4.57 -2.21 2.37
N HIS A 168 5.12 -3.33 1.89
CA HIS A 168 6.50 -3.74 2.15
C HIS A 168 7.51 -2.74 1.56
N LEU A 169 7.25 -2.23 0.34
CA LEU A 169 8.05 -1.17 -0.28
C LEU A 169 8.01 0.14 0.53
N GLY A 170 6.85 0.49 1.12
CA GLY A 170 6.73 1.62 2.04
C GLY A 170 7.69 1.51 3.22
N TYR A 171 7.74 0.36 3.88
CA TYR A 171 8.69 0.11 4.97
C TYR A 171 10.15 0.12 4.51
N ALA A 172 10.45 -0.42 3.32
CA ALA A 172 11.81 -0.37 2.76
C ALA A 172 12.32 1.07 2.64
N TYR A 173 11.49 1.97 2.10
CA TYR A 173 11.82 3.39 1.98
C TYR A 173 11.92 4.10 3.33
N GLU A 174 10.91 3.94 4.18
CA GLU A 174 10.83 4.65 5.46
C GLU A 174 11.92 4.24 6.45
N LEU A 175 12.27 2.96 6.49
CA LEU A 175 13.35 2.43 7.33
C LEU A 175 14.71 2.43 6.62
N SER A 176 14.77 2.87 5.36
CA SER A 176 15.97 2.81 4.51
C SER A 176 16.67 1.44 4.56
N SER A 177 15.89 0.36 4.51
CA SER A 177 16.36 -1.01 4.66
C SER A 177 16.47 -1.69 3.30
N ARG A 178 17.69 -2.11 2.93
CA ARG A 178 17.96 -2.78 1.66
C ARG A 178 17.42 -4.21 1.65
N GLU A 179 17.45 -4.91 2.79
CA GLU A 179 16.92 -6.26 2.91
C GLU A 179 15.39 -6.25 2.64
N VAL A 180 14.67 -5.33 3.29
CA VAL A 180 13.23 -5.11 3.07
C VAL A 180 12.95 -4.63 1.63
N ALA A 181 13.87 -3.89 1.00
CA ALA A 181 13.73 -3.51 -0.41
C ALA A 181 13.81 -4.71 -1.37
N MET A 182 14.71 -5.67 -1.13
CA MET A 182 14.81 -6.88 -1.95
C MET A 182 13.60 -7.80 -1.73
N GLU A 183 13.13 -7.92 -0.49
CA GLU A 183 11.87 -8.60 -0.17
C GLU A 183 10.68 -7.96 -0.88
N ALA A 184 10.60 -6.62 -0.92
CA ALA A 184 9.53 -5.90 -1.64
C ALA A 184 9.55 -6.19 -3.15
N LEU A 185 10.73 -6.27 -3.78
CA LEU A 185 10.85 -6.66 -5.18
C LEU A 185 10.47 -8.13 -5.40
N GLY A 186 10.90 -9.02 -4.50
CA GLY A 186 10.49 -10.43 -4.49
C GLY A 186 8.97 -10.56 -4.47
N LEU A 187 8.31 -9.87 -3.54
CA LEU A 187 6.85 -9.82 -3.43
C LEU A 187 6.20 -9.22 -4.69
N ALA A 188 6.74 -8.12 -5.22
CA ALA A 188 6.21 -7.51 -6.45
C ALA A 188 6.28 -8.48 -7.65
N ALA A 189 7.32 -9.31 -7.71
CA ALA A 189 7.50 -10.30 -8.75
C ALA A 189 6.61 -11.54 -8.57
N THR A 190 6.51 -12.07 -7.36
CA THR A 190 5.73 -13.29 -7.07
C THR A 190 4.23 -13.03 -7.04
N CYS A 191 3.80 -11.86 -6.56
CA CYS A 191 2.39 -11.48 -6.53
C CYS A 191 1.91 -10.89 -7.87
N TYR A 192 2.81 -10.71 -8.85
CA TYR A 192 2.47 -10.11 -10.14
C TYR A 192 1.27 -10.81 -10.78
N SER A 193 0.25 -10.03 -11.14
CA SER A 193 -1.02 -10.55 -11.64
C SER A 193 -1.63 -9.63 -12.70
N TYR A 194 -2.65 -10.11 -13.40
CA TYR A 194 -3.32 -9.41 -14.51
C TYR A 194 -3.78 -7.98 -14.19
N LEU A 195 -3.89 -7.60 -12.92
CA LEU A 195 -4.28 -6.26 -12.48
C LEU A 195 -3.40 -5.14 -13.05
N HIS A 196 -2.14 -5.43 -13.40
CA HIS A 196 -1.23 -4.45 -14.02
C HIS A 196 -1.79 -3.86 -15.33
N LYS A 197 -2.61 -4.64 -16.06
CA LYS A 197 -3.18 -4.25 -17.36
C LYS A 197 -3.97 -2.94 -17.31
N TYR A 198 -4.64 -2.65 -16.19
CA TYR A 198 -5.48 -1.45 -16.05
C TYR A 198 -4.67 -0.15 -16.06
N LEU A 199 -3.35 -0.24 -15.85
CA LEU A 199 -2.43 0.89 -15.84
C LEU A 199 -1.48 0.86 -17.02
N ASP A 200 -1.18 -0.33 -17.56
CA ASP A 200 -0.33 -0.49 -18.74
C ASP A 200 -1.07 -0.20 -20.06
N ASP A 201 -2.38 -0.44 -20.11
CA ASP A 201 -3.21 -0.20 -21.29
C ASP A 201 -4.16 0.99 -21.06
N ASP A 202 -3.83 2.10 -21.72
CA ASP A 202 -4.59 3.36 -21.65
C ASP A 202 -6.07 3.21 -22.07
N SER A 203 -6.45 2.15 -22.81
CA SER A 203 -7.84 1.92 -23.21
C SER A 203 -8.79 1.66 -22.04
N TYR A 204 -8.25 1.24 -20.87
CA TYR A 204 -9.02 1.10 -19.64
C TYR A 204 -9.34 2.45 -18.97
N THR A 205 -8.55 3.49 -19.25
CA THR A 205 -8.81 4.86 -18.78
C THR A 205 -9.71 5.58 -19.77
N ARG A 206 -11.02 5.56 -19.51
CA ARG A 206 -12.06 6.01 -20.44
C ARG A 206 -13.13 6.83 -19.73
N PRO A 207 -13.95 7.63 -20.45
CA PRO A 207 -15.04 8.38 -19.83
C PRO A 207 -16.02 7.46 -19.08
N SER A 208 -16.47 7.91 -17.90
CA SER A 208 -17.53 7.28 -17.12
C SER A 208 -18.87 8.00 -17.33
N THR A 209 -19.99 7.36 -17.01
CA THR A 209 -21.33 7.97 -17.11
C THR A 209 -21.56 9.08 -16.08
N TYR A 210 -20.72 9.15 -15.06
CA TYR A 210 -20.70 10.24 -14.09
C TYR A 210 -19.27 10.58 -13.70
N SER A 211 -19.10 11.72 -13.04
CA SER A 211 -17.79 12.19 -12.59
C SER A 211 -17.91 12.94 -11.27
N THR A 212 -16.98 12.70 -10.35
CA THR A 212 -16.91 13.35 -9.04
C THR A 212 -15.47 13.36 -8.53
N SER A 213 -15.09 14.37 -7.76
CA SER A 213 -13.79 14.40 -7.08
C SER A 213 -13.76 13.61 -5.77
N SER A 214 -14.92 13.38 -5.15
CA SER A 214 -15.04 12.77 -3.82
C SER A 214 -15.05 11.23 -3.87
N PRO A 215 -14.09 10.55 -3.21
CA PRO A 215 -14.08 9.09 -3.07
C PRO A 215 -15.30 8.54 -2.34
N LEU A 216 -15.74 9.19 -1.25
CA LEU A 216 -16.92 8.77 -0.48
C LEU A 216 -18.21 8.81 -1.33
N ASN A 217 -18.37 9.82 -2.20
CA ASN A 217 -19.49 9.86 -3.14
C ASN A 217 -19.48 8.68 -4.12
N ILE A 218 -18.29 8.20 -4.51
CA ILE A 218 -18.17 7.02 -5.37
C ILE A 218 -18.52 5.76 -4.60
N LEU A 219 -18.00 5.59 -3.37
CA LEU A 219 -18.33 4.43 -2.52
C LEU A 219 -19.83 4.33 -2.28
N GLN A 220 -20.51 5.46 -2.02
CA GLN A 220 -21.97 5.48 -1.91
C GLN A 220 -22.66 5.02 -3.21
N ARG A 221 -22.19 5.49 -4.37
CA ARG A 221 -22.74 5.06 -5.67
C ARG A 221 -22.49 3.58 -5.95
N VAL A 222 -21.34 3.03 -5.57
CA VAL A 222 -21.03 1.60 -5.67
C VAL A 222 -21.97 0.79 -4.77
N ARG A 223 -22.21 1.25 -3.54
CA ARG A 223 -23.16 0.64 -2.61
C ARG A 223 -24.58 0.59 -3.17
N ASP A 224 -25.01 1.63 -3.86
CA ASP A 224 -26.36 1.72 -4.45
C ASP A 224 -26.48 1.03 -5.82
N ASP A 225 -25.37 0.60 -6.43
CA ASP A 225 -25.37 -0.01 -7.75
C ASP A 225 -25.79 -1.49 -7.71
N LYS A 226 -26.98 -1.76 -8.25
CA LYS A 226 -27.58 -3.09 -8.28
C LYS A 226 -26.83 -4.09 -9.16
N ARG A 227 -25.91 -3.64 -10.03
CA ARG A 227 -25.08 -4.55 -10.84
C ARG A 227 -24.12 -5.39 -9.99
N PHE A 228 -23.86 -4.98 -8.75
CA PHE A 228 -23.06 -5.74 -7.80
C PHE A 228 -23.90 -6.58 -6.82
N ASP A 229 -25.23 -6.62 -6.98
CA ASP A 229 -26.09 -7.47 -6.14
C ASP A 229 -25.89 -8.95 -6.52
N GLY A 230 -25.61 -9.80 -5.52
CA GLY A 230 -25.40 -11.24 -5.73
C GLY A 230 -24.09 -11.62 -6.41
N VAL A 231 -23.13 -10.70 -6.54
CA VAL A 231 -21.76 -11.05 -6.99
C VAL A 231 -21.06 -11.94 -5.96
N TYR A 232 -21.30 -11.66 -4.69
CA TYR A 232 -20.81 -12.41 -3.54
C TYR A 232 -21.99 -12.77 -2.63
N ASP A 233 -22.09 -14.05 -2.28
CA ASP A 233 -23.11 -14.54 -1.33
C ASP A 233 -22.68 -14.31 0.13
N HIS A 234 -21.38 -14.24 0.37
CA HIS A 234 -20.70 -14.12 1.66
C HIS A 234 -19.53 -13.13 1.55
N LEU A 235 -18.91 -12.76 2.67
CA LEU A 235 -17.71 -11.90 2.65
C LEU A 235 -16.59 -12.63 1.88
N GLY A 236 -16.15 -12.05 0.77
CA GLY A 236 -15.25 -12.69 -0.20
C GLY A 236 -13.82 -12.16 -0.16
N ASN A 237 -12.86 -13.05 -0.39
CA ASN A 237 -11.43 -12.72 -0.53
C ASN A 237 -10.95 -12.71 -2.00
N ASP A 238 -11.64 -13.44 -2.87
CA ASP A 238 -11.32 -13.59 -4.29
C ASP A 238 -11.98 -12.49 -5.15
N LEU A 239 -11.19 -11.87 -6.02
CA LEU A 239 -11.63 -10.80 -6.92
C LEU A 239 -12.06 -11.32 -8.29
N GLU A 240 -11.75 -12.58 -8.64
CA GLU A 240 -12.07 -13.17 -9.95
C GLU A 240 -13.58 -13.09 -10.29
N PRO A 241 -14.53 -13.45 -9.40
CA PRO A 241 -15.95 -13.35 -9.70
C PRO A 241 -16.40 -11.94 -10.10
N LEU A 242 -15.77 -10.91 -9.51
CA LEU A 242 -16.07 -9.52 -9.76
C LEU A 242 -15.41 -9.02 -11.05
N LEU A 243 -14.11 -9.22 -11.20
CA LEU A 243 -13.34 -8.65 -12.31
C LEU A 243 -13.49 -9.42 -13.62
N ASP A 244 -13.98 -10.66 -13.61
CA ASP A 244 -14.29 -11.40 -14.84
C ASP A 244 -15.68 -11.07 -15.39
N LYS A 245 -16.67 -10.88 -14.51
CA LYS A 245 -18.09 -10.77 -14.91
C LYS A 245 -18.63 -9.36 -14.83
N HIS A 246 -18.05 -8.51 -13.99
CA HIS A 246 -18.53 -7.15 -13.71
C HIS A 246 -17.43 -6.08 -13.91
N GLU A 247 -16.37 -6.40 -14.68
CA GLU A 247 -15.25 -5.51 -14.97
C GLU A 247 -15.72 -4.11 -15.40
N ASP A 248 -16.62 -4.05 -16.39
CA ASP A 248 -17.11 -2.79 -16.93
C ASP A 248 -17.81 -1.91 -15.88
N ALA A 249 -18.55 -2.52 -14.95
CA ALA A 249 -19.21 -1.80 -13.87
C ALA A 249 -18.19 -1.27 -12.84
N VAL A 250 -17.20 -2.07 -12.45
CA VAL A 250 -16.10 -1.62 -11.58
C VAL A 250 -15.34 -0.46 -12.24
N LEU A 251 -15.01 -0.60 -13.51
CA LEU A 251 -14.25 0.40 -14.27
C LEU A 251 -15.02 1.68 -14.50
N GLU A 252 -16.34 1.65 -14.56
CA GLU A 252 -17.16 2.86 -14.58
C GLU A 252 -16.96 3.68 -13.30
N HIS A 253 -16.97 3.04 -12.13
CA HIS A 253 -16.72 3.72 -10.85
C HIS A 253 -15.26 4.13 -10.66
N TRP A 254 -14.32 3.31 -11.14
CA TRP A 254 -12.89 3.63 -11.14
C TRP A 254 -12.58 4.88 -11.99
N ASN A 255 -13.19 4.96 -13.18
CA ASN A 255 -13.03 6.10 -14.08
C ASN A 255 -13.87 7.33 -13.69
N ALA A 256 -14.88 7.18 -12.84
CA ALA A 256 -15.66 8.31 -12.35
C ALA A 256 -14.85 9.24 -11.42
N TRP A 257 -13.72 8.76 -10.87
CA TRP A 257 -12.90 9.57 -9.99
C TRP A 257 -12.10 10.63 -10.74
N HIS A 258 -12.52 11.88 -10.60
CA HIS A 258 -11.90 13.03 -11.22
C HIS A 258 -10.84 13.68 -10.32
N ILE A 259 -9.57 13.47 -10.69
CA ILE A 259 -8.42 13.99 -9.96
C ILE A 259 -8.00 15.34 -10.58
N ALA A 260 -8.70 16.40 -10.18
CA ALA A 260 -8.40 17.78 -10.58
C ALA A 260 -7.24 18.39 -9.76
N ASP A 261 -7.26 18.15 -8.44
CA ASP A 261 -6.23 18.58 -7.48
C ASP A 261 -5.65 17.32 -6.81
N PRO A 262 -4.58 16.72 -7.36
CA PRO A 262 -4.10 15.43 -6.89
C PRO A 262 -3.75 15.40 -5.42
N ARG A 263 -3.28 16.51 -4.85
CA ARG A 263 -2.95 16.58 -3.42
C ARG A 263 -4.21 16.51 -2.58
N LYS A 264 -5.22 17.33 -2.90
CA LYS A 264 -6.49 17.34 -2.16
C LYS A 264 -7.24 16.02 -2.31
N GLN A 265 -7.34 15.48 -3.52
CA GLN A 265 -8.01 14.20 -3.74
C GLN A 265 -7.28 13.03 -3.04
N PHE A 266 -5.96 13.11 -2.90
CA PHE A 266 -5.19 12.12 -2.14
C PHE A 266 -5.38 12.25 -0.62
N GLU A 267 -5.60 13.44 -0.10
CA GLU A 267 -6.05 13.66 1.29
C GLU A 267 -7.44 13.04 1.51
N GLU A 268 -8.41 13.37 0.65
CA GLU A 268 -9.78 12.84 0.71
C GLU A 268 -9.79 11.30 0.60
N SER A 269 -8.85 10.70 -0.13
CA SER A 269 -8.74 9.24 -0.23
C SER A 269 -8.24 8.58 1.07
N HIS A 270 -7.36 9.23 1.83
CA HIS A 270 -6.97 8.74 3.16
C HIS A 270 -8.12 8.84 4.17
N GLN A 271 -8.89 9.93 4.12
CA GLN A 271 -10.10 10.07 4.93
C GLN A 271 -11.10 8.94 4.61
N ALA A 272 -11.29 8.63 3.33
CA ALA A 272 -12.13 7.51 2.91
C ALA A 272 -11.58 6.15 3.38
N ALA A 273 -10.25 5.93 3.33
CA ALA A 273 -9.64 4.70 3.81
C ALA A 273 -9.81 4.50 5.32
N ALA A 274 -9.65 5.57 6.11
CA ALA A 274 -9.92 5.57 7.55
C ALA A 274 -11.41 5.32 7.85
N ALA A 275 -12.30 5.97 7.11
CA ALA A 275 -13.75 5.77 7.22
C ALA A 275 -14.15 4.32 6.87
N LEU A 276 -13.56 3.72 5.83
CA LEU A 276 -13.82 2.33 5.48
C LEU A 276 -13.47 1.38 6.62
N LEU A 277 -12.34 1.56 7.31
CA LEU A 277 -11.99 0.70 8.44
C LEU A 277 -12.87 0.93 9.67
N VAL A 278 -13.15 2.18 10.02
CA VAL A 278 -13.74 2.53 11.33
C VAL A 278 -15.24 2.80 11.25
N ALA A 279 -15.69 3.54 10.24
CA ALA A 279 -17.08 3.95 10.08
C ALA A 279 -17.98 2.87 9.44
N THR A 280 -17.44 1.70 9.11
CA THR A 280 -18.24 0.54 8.66
C THR A 280 -18.40 -0.52 9.74
N HIS A 281 -17.59 -0.44 10.82
CA HIS A 281 -17.61 -1.38 11.93
C HIS A 281 -18.91 -1.28 12.73
N LYS A 282 -19.46 -2.44 13.13
CA LYS A 282 -20.68 -2.54 13.93
C LYS A 282 -20.36 -3.20 15.27
N PRO A 283 -20.95 -2.74 16.38
CA PRO A 283 -20.77 -3.39 17.68
C PRO A 283 -21.06 -4.89 17.64
N GLY A 284 -20.16 -5.70 18.19
CA GLY A 284 -20.30 -7.16 18.24
C GLY A 284 -19.88 -7.89 16.97
N ILE A 285 -19.32 -7.20 15.98
CA ILE A 285 -18.71 -7.78 14.78
C ILE A 285 -17.23 -7.41 14.79
N LYS A 286 -16.36 -8.37 14.46
CA LYS A 286 -14.92 -8.14 14.35
C LYS A 286 -14.58 -7.13 13.25
N HIS A 287 -13.41 -6.49 13.36
CA HIS A 287 -12.95 -5.56 12.32
C HIS A 287 -12.58 -6.30 11.03
N ASP A 288 -12.83 -5.67 9.90
CA ASP A 288 -12.65 -6.27 8.59
C ASP A 288 -11.17 -6.29 8.17
N PHE A 289 -10.65 -7.50 7.95
CA PHE A 289 -9.27 -7.73 7.55
C PHE A 289 -8.94 -7.15 6.17
N PHE A 290 -9.88 -7.09 5.24
CA PHE A 290 -9.64 -6.54 3.91
C PHE A 290 -9.64 -5.00 3.96
N LEU A 291 -10.53 -4.39 4.75
CA LEU A 291 -10.60 -2.93 4.86
C LEU A 291 -9.38 -2.32 5.56
N VAL A 292 -8.73 -3.02 6.49
CA VAL A 292 -7.45 -2.53 7.07
C VAL A 292 -6.32 -2.47 6.04
N HIS A 293 -6.33 -3.35 5.03
CA HIS A 293 -5.35 -3.30 3.94
C HIS A 293 -5.54 -2.05 3.09
N LEU A 294 -6.76 -1.56 2.91
CA LEU A 294 -7.04 -0.32 2.17
C LEU A 294 -6.43 0.89 2.89
N LEU A 295 -6.59 0.98 4.21
CA LEU A 295 -5.96 2.01 5.03
C LEU A 295 -4.42 1.92 4.96
N THR A 296 -3.87 0.75 5.22
CA THR A 296 -2.42 0.58 5.40
C THR A 296 -1.66 0.71 4.08
N SER A 297 -2.25 0.26 2.97
CA SER A 297 -1.71 0.50 1.63
C SER A 297 -1.84 1.95 1.19
N SER A 298 -2.89 2.69 1.59
CA SER A 298 -2.97 4.14 1.32
C SER A 298 -1.81 4.90 1.96
N HIS A 299 -1.47 4.54 3.21
CA HIS A 299 -0.31 5.09 3.92
C HIS A 299 1.01 4.72 3.23
N ALA A 300 1.12 3.50 2.70
CA ALA A 300 2.28 3.09 1.91
C ALA A 300 2.44 3.93 0.63
N VAL A 301 1.34 4.23 -0.09
CA VAL A 301 1.36 5.18 -1.22
C VAL A 301 1.91 6.53 -0.73
N ARG A 302 1.41 7.04 0.40
CA ARG A 302 1.85 8.33 0.97
C ARG A 302 3.35 8.37 1.27
N ILE A 303 3.93 7.28 1.76
CA ILE A 303 5.38 7.17 2.00
C ILE A 303 6.14 7.28 0.68
N ILE A 304 5.73 6.52 -0.34
CA ILE A 304 6.55 6.35 -1.55
C ILE A 304 6.40 7.46 -2.58
N LEU A 305 5.24 8.14 -2.67
CA LEU A 305 5.04 9.23 -3.63
C LEU A 305 6.18 10.27 -3.66
N PRO A 306 6.62 10.88 -2.55
CA PRO A 306 7.70 11.87 -2.57
C PRO A 306 9.09 11.29 -2.90
N LEU A 307 9.22 9.97 -3.03
CA LEU A 307 10.49 9.25 -3.20
C LEU A 307 10.64 8.61 -4.58
N ILE A 308 9.59 8.62 -5.41
CA ILE A 308 9.56 7.99 -6.73
C ILE A 308 9.34 9.05 -7.83
N PRO A 309 9.52 8.68 -9.12
CA PRO A 309 9.27 9.62 -10.21
C PRO A 309 7.82 10.09 -10.30
N ALA A 310 7.62 11.41 -10.45
CA ALA A 310 6.31 12.07 -10.56
C ALA A 310 5.35 11.43 -11.59
N LYS A 311 5.88 10.82 -12.65
CA LYS A 311 5.09 10.13 -13.69
C LYS A 311 4.22 8.99 -13.16
N PHE A 312 4.56 8.40 -12.00
CA PHE A 312 3.81 7.30 -11.40
C PHE A 312 2.81 7.71 -10.33
N HIS A 313 2.78 8.99 -9.91
CA HIS A 313 2.03 9.39 -8.71
C HIS A 313 0.54 9.11 -8.84
N VAL A 314 -0.10 9.66 -9.89
CA VAL A 314 -1.52 9.44 -10.13
C VAL A 314 -1.83 7.97 -10.47
N ALA A 315 -0.95 7.30 -11.22
CA ALA A 315 -1.14 5.89 -11.57
C ALA A 315 -1.20 5.01 -10.30
N LEU A 316 -0.31 5.23 -9.34
CA LEU A 316 -0.29 4.49 -8.09
C LEU A 316 -1.53 4.76 -7.21
N VAL A 317 -1.99 6.00 -7.14
CA VAL A 317 -3.25 6.34 -6.44
C VAL A 317 -4.45 5.68 -7.12
N ARG A 318 -4.47 5.63 -8.46
CA ARG A 318 -5.51 4.93 -9.23
C ARG A 318 -5.46 3.41 -9.05
N GLN A 319 -4.26 2.81 -8.92
CA GLN A 319 -4.13 1.39 -8.57
C GLN A 319 -4.74 1.12 -7.21
N TRP A 320 -4.35 1.88 -6.18
CA TRP A 320 -4.92 1.75 -4.84
C TRP A 320 -6.44 1.93 -4.84
N TRP A 321 -6.97 2.82 -5.69
CA TRP A 321 -8.40 3.02 -5.83
C TRP A 321 -9.13 1.82 -6.44
N LEU A 322 -8.52 1.16 -7.43
CA LEU A 322 -9.06 -0.08 -7.98
C LEU A 322 -9.17 -1.16 -6.90
N LEU A 323 -8.11 -1.34 -6.10
CA LEU A 323 -8.09 -2.25 -4.96
C LEU A 323 -9.21 -1.92 -3.96
N THR A 324 -9.36 -0.63 -3.64
CA THR A 324 -10.39 -0.12 -2.73
C THR A 324 -11.79 -0.46 -3.21
N LEU A 325 -12.10 -0.19 -4.47
CA LEU A 325 -13.40 -0.52 -5.05
C LEU A 325 -13.65 -2.03 -5.06
N ALA A 326 -12.67 -2.82 -5.46
CA ALA A 326 -12.79 -4.27 -5.57
C ALA A 326 -13.09 -4.92 -4.21
N TYR A 327 -12.30 -4.61 -3.18
CA TYR A 327 -12.54 -5.16 -1.84
C TYR A 327 -13.73 -4.54 -1.13
N TYR A 328 -14.08 -3.27 -1.38
CA TYR A 328 -15.33 -2.72 -0.88
C TYR A 328 -16.53 -3.50 -1.42
N ILE A 329 -16.50 -3.91 -2.70
CA ILE A 329 -17.54 -4.74 -3.29
C ILE A 329 -17.52 -6.17 -2.72
N ALA A 330 -16.35 -6.79 -2.62
CA ALA A 330 -16.18 -8.14 -2.08
C ALA A 330 -16.59 -8.26 -0.59
N GLN A 331 -16.47 -7.18 0.17
CA GLN A 331 -16.93 -7.07 1.56
C GLN A 331 -18.41 -6.64 1.67
N LEU A 332 -19.20 -6.82 0.60
CA LEU A 332 -20.63 -6.54 0.55
C LEU A 332 -21.00 -5.05 0.75
N ARG A 333 -20.08 -4.15 0.36
CA ARG A 333 -20.29 -2.69 0.25
C ARG A 333 -20.86 -2.09 1.53
N PRO A 334 -20.23 -2.29 2.70
CA PRO A 334 -20.82 -1.90 3.98
C PRO A 334 -21.12 -0.40 4.04
N ASN A 335 -22.14 -0.01 4.80
CA ASN A 335 -22.51 1.39 4.94
C ASN A 335 -21.40 2.14 5.69
N VAL A 336 -20.94 3.27 5.14
CA VAL A 336 -19.96 4.14 5.80
C VAL A 336 -20.73 5.19 6.63
N ASP A 337 -20.84 4.96 7.93
CA ASP A 337 -21.51 5.86 8.88
C ASP A 337 -20.49 6.74 9.62
N LEU A 338 -20.21 7.92 9.05
CA LEU A 338 -19.20 8.85 9.58
C LEU A 338 -19.49 9.31 11.01
N ASP A 339 -20.75 9.24 11.46
CA ASP A 339 -21.13 9.58 12.83
C ASP A 339 -20.36 8.75 13.88
N ILE A 340 -19.96 7.51 13.53
CA ILE A 340 -19.15 6.64 14.40
C ILE A 340 -17.82 7.32 14.77
N ILE A 341 -17.21 8.04 13.83
CA ILE A 341 -15.97 8.78 14.04
C ILE A 341 -16.29 10.17 14.59
N GLU A 342 -17.16 10.93 13.93
CA GLU A 342 -17.39 12.35 14.21
C GLU A 342 -17.93 12.60 15.62
N LYS A 343 -18.81 11.72 16.11
CA LYS A 343 -19.43 11.77 17.45
C LYS A 343 -18.64 11.00 18.51
N CYS A 344 -17.43 10.52 18.19
CA CYS A 344 -16.54 9.97 19.19
C CYS A 344 -16.13 11.06 20.18
N GLU A 345 -16.52 10.88 21.44
CA GLU A 345 -16.03 11.69 22.54
C GLU A 345 -14.64 11.19 22.96
N LEU A 346 -13.63 12.05 22.85
CA LEU A 346 -12.26 11.66 23.16
C LEU A 346 -12.01 11.50 24.65
N GLU A 347 -12.80 12.11 25.54
CA GLU A 347 -12.67 11.99 27.00
C GLU A 347 -11.24 12.29 27.52
N GLY A 348 -10.52 13.20 26.84
CA GLY A 348 -9.14 13.56 27.17
C GLY A 348 -8.07 12.58 26.64
N LEU A 349 -8.45 11.60 25.82
CA LEU A 349 -7.52 10.74 25.10
C LEU A 349 -6.86 11.50 23.95
N ASP A 350 -5.56 11.27 23.78
CA ASP A 350 -4.70 11.93 22.80
C ASP A 350 -3.82 10.93 22.05
N TRP A 351 -2.94 11.43 21.19
CA TRP A 351 -1.99 10.57 20.46
C TRP A 351 -1.03 9.82 21.39
N ALA A 352 -0.68 10.36 22.56
CA ALA A 352 0.18 9.65 23.52
C ALA A 352 -0.55 8.44 24.13
N TRP A 353 -1.86 8.50 24.28
CA TRP A 353 -2.67 7.33 24.62
C TRP A 353 -2.67 6.29 23.50
N VAL A 354 -2.86 6.71 22.24
CA VAL A 354 -2.85 5.81 21.07
C VAL A 354 -1.50 5.10 20.93
N GLU A 355 -0.39 5.81 21.09
CA GLU A 355 0.96 5.25 21.08
C GLU A 355 1.13 4.16 22.13
N LYS A 356 0.75 4.44 23.38
CA LYS A 356 0.81 3.47 24.49
C LYS A 356 -0.08 2.26 24.24
N LEU A 357 -1.26 2.46 23.65
CA LEU A 357 -2.18 1.38 23.31
C LEU A 357 -1.57 0.47 22.23
N ALA A 358 -1.01 1.06 21.18
CA ALA A 358 -0.45 0.32 20.05
C ALA A 358 0.64 -0.66 20.48
N ILE A 359 1.54 -0.25 21.38
CA ILE A 359 2.71 -1.07 21.78
C ILE A 359 2.59 -1.68 23.18
N GLY A 360 1.51 -1.41 23.92
CA GLY A 360 1.33 -1.89 25.29
C GLY A 360 0.04 -2.68 25.52
N SER A 361 -0.83 -2.80 24.51
CA SER A 361 -2.04 -3.61 24.62
C SER A 361 -1.76 -5.10 24.39
N ARG A 362 -2.76 -5.95 24.63
CA ARG A 362 -2.74 -7.38 24.26
C ARG A 362 -2.65 -7.64 22.75
N TYR A 363 -2.78 -6.60 21.92
CA TYR A 363 -2.71 -6.65 20.47
C TYR A 363 -1.42 -6.00 19.93
N SER A 364 -0.46 -5.70 20.80
CA SER A 364 0.84 -5.11 20.44
C SER A 364 1.70 -6.00 19.52
N GLN A 365 1.37 -7.29 19.46
CA GLN A 365 1.99 -8.26 18.57
C GLN A 365 1.14 -8.55 17.31
N ASP A 366 -0.01 -7.89 17.12
CA ASP A 366 -0.79 -8.02 15.88
C ASP A 366 -0.35 -6.97 14.84
N ALA A 367 0.31 -7.44 13.78
CA ALA A 367 0.88 -6.56 12.76
C ALA A 367 -0.14 -5.61 12.13
N HIS A 368 -1.38 -6.06 11.93
CA HIS A 368 -2.47 -5.30 11.32
C HIS A 368 -3.01 -4.23 12.25
N TYR A 369 -3.16 -4.56 13.53
CA TYR A 369 -3.63 -3.64 14.55
C TYR A 369 -2.65 -2.48 14.73
N VAL A 370 -1.37 -2.81 14.92
CA VAL A 370 -0.32 -1.80 15.14
C VAL A 370 -0.17 -0.92 13.90
N LYS A 371 -0.07 -1.49 12.69
CA LYS A 371 0.09 -0.69 11.47
C LYS A 371 -1.15 0.16 11.12
N ALA A 372 -2.35 -0.27 11.52
CA ALA A 372 -3.58 0.53 11.35
C ALA A 372 -3.59 1.79 12.23
N LEU A 373 -3.30 1.65 13.53
CA LEU A 373 -3.16 2.80 14.43
C LEU A 373 -2.07 3.76 13.93
N ARG A 374 -0.98 3.21 13.39
CA ARG A 374 0.11 3.99 12.81
C ARG A 374 -0.35 4.79 11.60
N ALA A 375 -1.04 4.15 10.67
CA ALA A 375 -1.55 4.80 9.46
C ALA A 375 -2.51 5.96 9.80
N LEU A 376 -3.39 5.80 10.79
CA LEU A 376 -4.29 6.87 11.25
C LEU A 376 -3.50 8.05 11.83
N LYS A 377 -2.51 7.77 12.70
CA LYS A 377 -1.64 8.81 13.28
C LYS A 377 -0.87 9.59 12.22
N GLU A 378 -0.24 8.90 11.27
CA GLU A 378 0.55 9.56 10.23
C GLU A 378 -0.32 10.32 9.21
N ALA A 379 -1.56 9.88 8.98
CA ALA A 379 -2.53 10.64 8.19
C ALA A 379 -2.88 11.97 8.89
N GLY A 380 -3.22 11.95 10.17
CA GLY A 380 -3.46 13.18 10.95
C GLY A 380 -2.24 14.10 11.01
N ARG A 381 -1.03 13.55 11.09
CA ARG A 381 0.22 14.34 11.02
C ARG A 381 0.45 14.95 9.63
N THR A 382 0.11 14.24 8.56
CA THR A 382 0.36 14.69 7.18
C THR A 382 -0.59 15.81 6.77
N TRP A 383 -1.88 15.66 7.09
CA TRP A 383 -2.94 16.52 6.58
C TRP A 383 -3.37 17.61 7.57
N GLY A 384 -2.99 17.46 8.84
CA GLY A 384 -3.63 18.18 9.93
C GLY A 384 -4.85 17.40 10.42
N ASP A 385 -5.28 17.71 11.64
CA ASP A 385 -6.40 17.01 12.29
C ASP A 385 -7.25 18.01 13.08
N ASP A 386 -7.64 19.12 12.44
CA ASP A 386 -8.32 20.25 13.07
C ASP A 386 -9.66 19.87 13.73
N ASN A 387 -10.35 18.86 13.20
CA ASN A 387 -11.58 18.28 13.76
C ASN A 387 -11.34 16.98 14.53
N GLU A 388 -10.07 16.62 14.75
CA GLU A 388 -9.63 15.40 15.42
C GLU A 388 -10.19 14.12 14.77
N PHE A 389 -10.50 14.15 13.47
CA PHE A 389 -11.07 13.03 12.75
C PHE A 389 -10.19 11.77 12.86
N TYR A 390 -8.89 11.90 12.63
CA TYR A 390 -7.98 10.77 12.66
C TYR A 390 -7.73 10.27 14.09
N LEU A 391 -7.62 11.19 15.06
CA LEU A 391 -7.51 10.82 16.47
C LEU A 391 -8.76 10.08 16.96
N LYS A 392 -9.96 10.58 16.63
CA LYS A 392 -11.24 9.92 16.92
C LYS A 392 -11.32 8.55 16.27
N ALA A 393 -10.93 8.43 15.00
CA ALA A 393 -10.88 7.15 14.30
C ALA A 393 -9.92 6.16 14.99
N ALA A 394 -8.73 6.61 15.41
CA ALA A 394 -7.75 5.78 16.11
C ALA A 394 -8.23 5.35 17.49
N VAL A 395 -8.92 6.23 18.23
CA VAL A 395 -9.52 5.90 19.54
C VAL A 395 -10.66 4.90 19.37
N GLN A 396 -11.55 5.10 18.40
CA GLN A 396 -12.64 4.17 18.12
C GLN A 396 -12.11 2.78 17.72
N PHE A 397 -11.20 2.73 16.75
CA PHE A 397 -10.56 1.48 16.32
C PHE A 397 -9.83 0.80 17.49
N GLY A 398 -8.99 1.56 18.19
CA GLY A 398 -8.16 1.05 19.28
C GLY A 398 -8.97 0.45 20.44
N LYS A 399 -10.06 1.10 20.86
CA LYS A 399 -10.97 0.61 21.91
C LYS A 399 -11.88 -0.52 21.42
N GLY A 400 -12.35 -0.42 20.18
CA GLY A 400 -13.33 -1.34 19.61
C GLY A 400 -12.74 -2.65 19.10
N PHE A 401 -11.41 -2.73 18.93
CA PHE A 401 -10.78 -3.91 18.35
C PHE A 401 -10.84 -5.13 19.27
N ASP A 402 -11.46 -6.19 18.77
CA ASP A 402 -11.57 -7.50 19.42
C ASP A 402 -11.05 -8.66 18.56
N GLY A 403 -10.49 -8.35 17.38
CA GLY A 403 -9.90 -9.29 16.42
C GLY A 403 -10.34 -9.02 14.99
N TRP A 404 -9.87 -9.87 14.07
CA TRP A 404 -10.16 -9.78 12.64
C TRP A 404 -11.30 -10.70 12.19
N GLY A 405 -12.14 -10.18 11.31
CA GLY A 405 -13.16 -10.87 10.51
C GLY A 405 -13.08 -10.37 9.06
N GLY A 406 -14.20 -10.35 8.34
CA GLY A 406 -14.19 -10.03 6.90
C GLY A 406 -14.00 -11.26 5.99
N PHE A 407 -13.91 -12.44 6.60
CA PHE A 407 -13.78 -13.73 5.94
C PHE A 407 -14.77 -14.72 6.56
N GLU A 408 -15.43 -15.51 5.71
CA GLU A 408 -16.34 -16.61 6.09
C GLU A 408 -15.81 -17.97 5.65
#